data_AF-A0A538PC41-F1
#
_entry.id   AF-A0A538PC41-F1
#
_cell.length_a   1.000
_cell.length_b   1.000
_cell.length_c   1.000
_cell.angle_alpha   90.00
_cell.angle_beta   90.00
_cell.angle_gamma   90.00
#
_symmetry.space_group_name_H-M   'P 1'
#
loop_
_entity.id
_entity.type
_entity.pdbx_description
1 polymer ?
#
loop_
_entity_poly.entity_id
_entity_poly.type
_entity_poly.pdbx_seq_one_letter_code
_entity_poly.pdbx_strand_id
1 'polypeptide(L)'
;MNGIDSSITVFALDPTTSEHTKARDAIIRLREWALTPTVVHEVYHSLVFKRGMSPKDARSKIRALVGDGRTNFINITRVISLYSLD
;
A
#
# COMPACT_ATOMS: atom_id res chain seq x y z
N MET A 1 -5.76 -13.51 -5.84
CA MET A 1 -4.98 -12.57 -5.01
C MET A 1 -5.21 -11.17 -5.57
N ASN A 2 -5.58 -10.20 -4.73
CA ASN A 2 -5.87 -8.84 -5.21
C ASN A 2 -4.65 -7.95 -5.02
N GLY A 3 -4.12 -7.39 -6.10
CA GLY A 3 -3.11 -6.32 -6.00
C GLY A 3 -3.76 -5.05 -5.47
N ILE A 4 -3.11 -4.39 -4.52
CA ILE A 4 -3.54 -3.07 -4.04
C ILE A 4 -2.60 -2.00 -4.58
N ASP A 5 -3.19 -0.96 -5.14
CA ASP A 5 -2.48 0.16 -5.75
C ASP A 5 -2.07 1.22 -4.71
N SER A 6 -1.13 2.10 -5.08
CA SER A 6 -0.69 3.19 -4.21
C SER A 6 -1.83 4.17 -3.89
N SER A 7 -2.75 4.43 -4.81
CA SER A 7 -3.88 5.36 -4.60
C SER A 7 -4.79 4.95 -3.42
N ILE A 8 -5.31 3.73 -3.42
CA ILE A 8 -6.17 3.22 -2.34
C ILE A 8 -5.38 3.04 -1.04
N THR A 9 -4.12 2.63 -1.13
CA THR A 9 -3.27 2.42 0.04
C THR A 9 -2.96 3.74 0.75
N VAL A 10 -2.73 4.83 0.01
CA VAL A 10 -2.55 6.17 0.60
C VAL A 10 -3.78 6.58 1.40
N PHE A 11 -4.99 6.44 0.84
CA PHE A 11 -6.23 6.75 1.57
C PHE A 11 -6.39 5.86 2.81
N ALA A 12 -6.12 4.56 2.69
CA ALA A 12 -6.22 3.63 3.80
C ALA A 12 -5.23 3.91 4.94
N LEU A 13 -4.08 4.53 4.66
CA LEU A 13 -3.07 4.85 5.67
C LEU A 13 -3.14 6.29 6.19
N ASP A 14 -3.78 7.21 5.47
CA ASP A 14 -3.90 8.62 5.86
C ASP A 14 -5.27 8.94 6.51
N PRO A 15 -5.32 9.07 7.86
CA PRO A 15 -6.57 9.33 8.58
C PRO A 15 -7.13 10.74 8.36
N THR A 16 -6.38 11.63 7.72
CA THR A 16 -6.84 13.00 7.43
C THR A 16 -7.71 13.09 6.19
N THR A 17 -7.76 12.02 5.39
CA THR A 17 -8.58 11.96 4.17
C THR A 17 -10.01 11.53 4.47
N SER A 18 -10.98 12.11 3.76
CA SER A 18 -12.40 11.74 3.87
C SER A 18 -12.66 10.28 3.49
N GLU A 19 -11.84 9.73 2.60
CA GLU A 19 -11.94 8.37 2.08
C GLU A 19 -11.35 7.33 3.03
N HIS A 20 -10.64 7.75 4.08
CA HIS A 20 -9.82 6.89 4.93
C HIS A 20 -10.56 5.64 5.42
N THR A 21 -11.70 5.82 6.09
CA THR A 21 -12.47 4.72 6.65
C THR A 21 -12.91 3.74 5.58
N LYS A 22 -13.39 4.26 4.43
CA LYS A 22 -13.86 3.42 3.32
C LYS A 22 -12.70 2.63 2.68
N ALA A 23 -11.57 3.28 2.44
CA ALA A 23 -10.39 2.64 1.84
C ALA A 23 -9.78 1.58 2.76
N ARG A 24 -9.63 1.91 4.06
CA ARG A 24 -9.15 0.98 5.07
C ARG A 24 -10.05 -0.25 5.16
N ASP A 25 -11.36 -0.06 5.26
CA ASP A 25 -12.30 -1.17 5.38
C ASP A 25 -12.33 -2.03 4.12
N ALA A 26 -12.17 -1.42 2.93
CA ALA A 26 -12.04 -2.16 1.68
C ALA A 26 -10.83 -3.09 1.68
N ILE A 27 -9.66 -2.62 2.15
CA ILE A 27 -8.44 -3.44 2.24
C ILE A 27 -8.59 -4.52 3.30
N ILE A 28 -9.07 -4.20 4.51
CA ILE A 28 -9.16 -5.16 5.62
C ILE A 28 -10.14 -6.31 5.33
N ARG A 29 -11.17 -6.07 4.52
CA ARG A 29 -12.13 -7.10 4.08
C ARG A 29 -11.54 -8.09 3.08
N LEU A 30 -10.38 -7.80 2.49
CA LEU A 30 -9.69 -8.75 1.64
C LEU A 30 -9.13 -9.90 2.48
N ARG A 31 -9.25 -11.13 1.96
CA ARG A 31 -8.62 -12.31 2.57
C ARG A 31 -7.10 -12.19 2.58
N GLU A 32 -6.56 -11.69 1.48
CA GLU A 32 -5.13 -11.48 1.22
C GLU A 32 -4.98 -10.38 0.17
N TRP A 33 -3.84 -9.70 0.17
CA TRP A 33 -3.51 -8.69 -0.85
C TRP A 33 -2.05 -8.75 -1.25
N ALA A 34 -1.77 -8.33 -2.48
CA ALA A 34 -0.42 -8.24 -3.01
C ALA A 34 0.11 -6.81 -2.96
N LEU A 35 1.35 -6.67 -2.50
CA LEU A 35 2.09 -5.41 -2.50
C LEU A 35 3.43 -5.59 -3.22
N THR A 36 3.90 -4.51 -3.82
CA THR A 36 5.20 -4.46 -4.51
C THR A 36 6.09 -3.39 -3.89
N PRO A 37 7.43 -3.48 -4.05
CA PRO A 37 8.34 -2.42 -3.64
C PRO A 37 7.97 -1.06 -4.23
N THR A 38 7.50 -1.02 -5.49
CA THR A 38 7.08 0.20 -6.18
C THR A 38 5.89 0.85 -5.49
N VAL A 39 4.84 0.08 -5.18
CA VAL A 39 3.66 0.59 -4.46
C VAL A 39 4.08 1.12 -3.08
N VAL A 40 4.91 0.39 -2.35
CA VAL A 40 5.41 0.84 -1.03
C VAL A 40 6.16 2.17 -1.14
N HIS A 41 7.03 2.31 -2.13
CA HIS A 41 7.79 3.53 -2.37
C HIS A 41 6.88 4.72 -2.71
N GLU A 42 5.92 4.52 -3.62
CA GLU A 42 4.96 5.55 -4.01
C GLU A 42 4.06 5.99 -2.86
N VAL A 43 3.58 5.04 -2.05
CA VAL A 43 2.78 5.32 -0.85
C VAL A 43 3.59 6.13 0.14
N TYR A 44 4.84 5.74 0.43
CA TYR A 44 5.71 6.51 1.33
C TYR A 44 5.89 7.95 0.83
N HIS A 45 6.23 8.12 -0.44
CA HIS A 45 6.43 9.45 -1.01
C HIS A 45 5.15 10.29 -0.98
N SER A 46 4.00 9.69 -1.27
CA SER A 46 2.72 10.38 -1.24
C SER A 46 2.33 10.80 0.18
N LEU A 47 2.48 9.92 1.16
CA LEU A 47 2.18 10.24 2.57
C LEU A 47 3.09 11.35 3.10
N VAL A 48 4.40 11.27 2.85
CA VAL A 48 5.36 12.23 3.41
C VAL A 48 5.34 13.55 2.66
N PHE A 49 5.53 13.54 1.34
CA PHE A 49 5.80 14.76 0.58
C PHE A 49 4.54 15.42 0.03
N LYS A 50 3.47 14.66 -0.25
CA LYS A 50 2.21 15.23 -0.74
C LYS A 50 1.21 15.50 0.38
N ARG A 51 1.13 14.62 1.39
CA ARG A 51 0.17 14.72 2.50
C ARG A 51 0.75 15.32 3.78
N GLY A 52 2.08 15.51 3.86
CA GLY A 52 2.72 16.11 5.03
C GLY A 52 2.74 15.20 6.27
N MET A 53 2.51 13.90 6.11
CA MET A 53 2.65 12.94 7.21
C MET A 53 4.10 12.87 7.67
N SER A 54 4.32 12.78 8.98
CA SER A 54 5.68 12.63 9.49
C SER A 54 6.34 11.36 8.93
N PRO A 55 7.63 11.40 8.53
CA PRO A 55 8.33 10.21 8.04
C PRO A 55 8.33 9.04 9.01
N LYS A 56 8.24 9.30 10.31
CA LYS A 56 8.15 8.28 11.36
C LYS A 56 6.80 7.56 11.30
N ASP A 57 5.71 8.30 11.21
CA ASP A 57 4.36 7.73 11.18
C ASP A 57 4.09 6.99 9.87
N ALA A 58 4.52 7.56 8.73
CA ALA A 58 4.43 6.90 7.43
C ALA A 58 5.17 5.56 7.44
N ARG A 59 6.41 5.51 7.96
CA ARG A 59 7.17 4.26 8.10
C ARG A 59 6.49 3.26 9.02
N SER A 60 5.95 3.71 10.16
CA SER A 60 5.25 2.84 11.11
C SER A 60 4.03 2.18 10.45
N LYS A 61 3.18 2.98 9.78
CA LYS A 61 1.97 2.53 9.08
C LYS A 61 2.29 1.57 7.94
N ILE A 62 3.28 1.89 7.10
CA ILE A 62 3.71 1.03 5.99
C ILE A 62 4.31 -0.28 6.51
N ARG A 63 5.10 -0.25 7.59
CA ARG A 63 5.61 -1.48 8.22
C ARG A 63 4.49 -2.37 8.74
N ALA A 64 3.47 -1.79 9.36
CA ALA A 64 2.31 -2.55 9.81
C ALA A 64 1.56 -3.20 8.63
N LEU A 65 1.38 -2.47 7.53
CA LEU A 65 0.77 -3.01 6.32
C LEU A 65 1.61 -4.16 5.72
N VAL A 66 2.91 -3.95 5.53
CA VAL A 66 3.80 -4.96 4.94
C VAL A 66 3.97 -6.18 5.85
N GLY A 67 3.96 -5.98 7.17
CA GLY A 67 4.09 -7.04 8.18
C GLY A 67 2.80 -7.78 8.52
N ASP A 68 1.65 -7.38 7.98
CA ASP A 68 0.39 -8.14 8.14
C ASP A 68 0.55 -9.51 7.45
N GLY A 69 0.16 -10.59 8.14
CA GLY A 69 0.27 -11.96 7.62
C GLY A 69 -0.56 -12.23 6.35
N ARG A 70 -1.47 -11.32 5.99
CA ARG A 70 -2.26 -11.35 4.75
C ARG A 70 -1.56 -10.66 3.57
N THR A 71 -0.43 -10.00 3.82
CA THR A 71 0.36 -9.35 2.78
C THR A 71 1.24 -10.34 2.04
N ASN A 72 0.97 -10.52 0.75
CA ASN A 72 1.85 -11.18 -0.19
C ASN A 72 2.79 -10.14 -0.81
N PHE A 73 4.04 -10.08 -0.35
CA PHE A 73 5.01 -9.12 -0.88
C PHE A 73 5.73 -9.68 -2.12
N ILE A 74 5.46 -9.10 -3.28
CA ILE A 74 5.96 -9.56 -4.57
C ILE A 74 7.13 -8.68 -5.01
N ASN A 75 8.32 -9.28 -5.08
CA ASN A 75 9.47 -8.59 -5.64
C ASN A 75 9.35 -8.49 -7.16
N ILE A 76 9.42 -7.28 -7.72
CA ILE A 76 9.28 -7.07 -9.16
C ILE A 76 10.59 -7.40 -9.86
N THR A 77 10.56 -8.44 -10.70
CA THR A 77 11.65 -8.82 -11.59
C THR A 77 11.20 -8.64 -13.05
N ARG A 78 12.14 -8.63 -14.01
CA ARG A 78 11.81 -8.56 -15.44
C ARG A 78 10.75 -9.59 -15.85
N VAL A 79 10.88 -10.82 -15.35
CA VAL A 79 9.95 -11.92 -15.67
C VAL A 79 8.55 -11.62 -15.11
N ILE A 80 8.46 -11.21 -13.84
CA ILE A 80 7.18 -10.86 -13.21
C ILE A 80 6.53 -9.66 -13.89
N SER A 81 7.33 -8.66 -14.30
CA SER A 81 6.83 -7.51 -15.06
C SER A 81 6.22 -7.94 -16.39
N LEU A 82 6.86 -8.85 -17.12
CA LEU A 82 6.32 -9.36 -18.39
C LEU A 82 5.02 -10.14 -18.16
N TYR A 83 4.98 -11.04 -17.17
CA TYR A 83 3.74 -11.75 -16.81
C TYR A 83 2.59 -10.83 -16.34
N SER A 84 2.89 -9.60 -15.92
CA SER A 84 1.86 -8.65 -15.50
C SER A 84 1.24 -7.86 -16.68
N LEU A 85 1.80 -8.02 -17.88
CA LEU A 85 1.30 -7.39 -19.11
C LEU A 85 0.35 -8.30 -19.90
N ASP A 86 0.40 -9.61 -19.64
CA ASP A 86 -0.44 -10.66 -20.26
C ASP A 86 -1.64 -11.01 -19.36
#